data_AF-A0A7X0GAJ7-F1
#
_entry.id   AF-A0A7X0GAJ7-F1
#
_cell.length_a   1.000
_cell.length_b   1.000
_cell.length_c   1.000
_cell.angle_alpha   90.00
_cell.angle_beta   90.00
_cell.angle_gamma   90.00
#
_symmetry.space_group_name_H-M   'P 1'
#
loop_
_entity.id
_entity.type
_entity.pdbx_description
1 polymer ?
#
loop_
_entity_poly.entity_id
_entity_poly.type
_entity_poly.pdbx_seq_one_letter_code
_entity_poly.pdbx_strand_id
1 'polypeptide(L)'
;MSVEQNLSASGPDSTDVGPAEPLLSVVKGSPTPEELAALAAVVASLGSPEEAETPKQSTRHWLRRQQLRLDPTPGPGAWKRSRG
;
A
#
# COMPACT_ATOMS: atom_id res chain seq x y z
N MET A 1 4.36 26.49 -54.59
CA MET A 1 3.48 25.58 -53.83
C MET A 1 4.19 25.26 -52.53
N SER A 2 3.89 26.04 -51.49
CA SER A 2 4.51 25.98 -50.17
C SER A 2 4.01 24.77 -49.41
N VAL A 3 4.91 24.09 -48.71
CA VAL A 3 4.57 23.04 -47.75
C VAL A 3 5.18 23.47 -46.41
N GLU A 4 4.41 24.22 -45.61
CA GLU A 4 4.71 24.39 -44.19
C GLU A 4 4.26 23.13 -43.46
N GLN A 5 5.21 22.24 -43.17
CA GLN A 5 4.98 21.15 -42.22
C GLN A 5 5.22 21.70 -40.82
N ASN A 6 4.14 22.15 -40.19
CA ASN A 6 4.15 22.52 -38.79
C ASN A 6 4.19 21.25 -37.93
N LEU A 7 5.41 20.80 -37.58
CA LEU A 7 5.62 19.75 -36.58
C LEU A 7 5.25 20.32 -35.20
N SER A 8 3.96 20.35 -34.87
CA SER A 8 3.52 20.42 -33.48
C SER A 8 3.84 19.08 -32.84
N ALA A 9 4.95 19.04 -32.09
CA ALA A 9 5.23 17.98 -31.15
C ALA A 9 4.11 17.96 -30.09
N SER A 10 3.07 17.16 -30.33
CA SER A 10 2.15 16.73 -29.29
C SER A 10 2.92 15.72 -28.43
N GLY A 11 3.52 16.19 -27.34
CA GLY A 11 4.12 15.32 -26.34
C GLY A 11 3.01 14.57 -25.60
N PRO A 12 2.94 13.23 -25.64
CA PRO A 12 1.98 12.49 -24.85
C PRO A 12 2.56 12.28 -23.45
N ASP A 13 2.62 13.32 -22.62
CA ASP A 13 2.94 13.10 -21.19
C ASP A 13 2.52 14.24 -20.25
N SER A 14 1.46 14.97 -20.58
CA SER A 14 0.74 15.69 -19.53
C SER A 14 -0.23 14.70 -18.87
N THR A 15 0.32 13.86 -18.00
CA THR A 15 -0.46 13.16 -16.97
C THR A 15 -0.96 14.20 -15.98
N ASP A 16 -2.00 14.95 -16.39
CA ASP A 16 -2.84 15.73 -15.50
C ASP A 16 -3.70 14.74 -14.68
N VAL A 17 -3.06 14.09 -13.71
CA VAL A 17 -3.77 13.35 -12.67
C VAL A 17 -4.08 14.37 -11.59
N GLY A 18 -5.27 14.97 -11.66
CA GLY A 18 -5.83 15.73 -10.54
C GLY A 18 -5.69 14.91 -9.24
N PRO A 19 -5.54 15.55 -8.07
CA PRO A 19 -4.96 14.90 -6.89
C PRO A 19 -5.79 13.66 -6.50
N ALA A 20 -5.28 12.49 -6.88
CA ALA A 20 -5.79 11.23 -6.39
C ALA A 20 -5.58 11.21 -4.88
N GLU A 21 -6.59 10.76 -4.13
CA GLU A 21 -6.43 10.60 -2.68
C GLU A 21 -5.23 9.68 -2.42
N PRO A 22 -4.26 10.12 -1.58
CA PRO A 22 -3.04 9.36 -1.36
C PRO A 22 -3.35 8.05 -0.65
N LEU A 23 -2.87 6.93 -1.21
CA LEU A 23 -3.07 5.59 -0.65
C LEU A 23 -2.41 5.43 0.73
N LEU A 24 -1.30 6.14 0.98
CA LEU A 24 -0.49 6.08 2.19
C LEU A 24 -0.10 7.50 2.61
N SER A 25 0.01 7.75 3.92
CA SER A 25 0.44 9.04 4.47
C SER A 25 1.45 8.87 5.61
N VAL A 26 2.35 9.84 5.75
CA VAL A 26 3.34 9.88 6.84
C VAL A 26 2.75 10.66 8.00
N VAL A 27 2.47 9.97 9.11
CA VAL A 27 1.85 10.59 10.30
C VAL A 27 2.90 11.26 11.20
N LYS A 28 4.17 10.86 11.11
CA LYS A 28 5.25 11.39 11.95
C LYS A 28 6.61 11.32 11.24
N GLY A 29 7.42 12.36 11.39
CA GLY A 29 8.76 12.47 10.82
C GLY A 29 8.78 13.12 9.44
N SER A 30 9.98 13.37 8.92
CA SER A 30 10.23 13.94 7.59
C SER A 30 11.20 13.02 6.83
N PRO A 31 10.73 11.88 6.30
CA PRO A 31 11.58 10.93 5.60
C PRO A 31 12.14 11.55 4.33
N THR A 32 13.33 11.10 3.92
CA THR A 32 13.88 11.52 2.63
C THR A 32 13.10 10.85 1.47
N PRO A 33 13.14 11.42 0.25
CA PRO A 33 12.49 10.81 -0.91
C PRO A 33 12.97 9.37 -1.17
N GLU A 34 14.24 9.08 -0.90
CA GLU A 34 14.85 7.76 -1.07
C GLU A 34 14.27 6.75 -0.07
N GLU A 35 14.06 7.15 1.17
CA GLU A 35 13.44 6.30 2.20
C GLU A 35 11.98 5.99 1.87
N LEU A 36 11.23 6.97 1.35
CA LEU A 36 9.87 6.77 0.87
C LEU A 36 9.82 5.79 -0.31
N ALA A 37 10.72 5.93 -1.27
CA ALA A 37 10.81 5.03 -2.42
C ALA A 37 11.14 3.59 -1.99
N ALA A 38 12.09 3.42 -1.05
CA ALA A 38 12.44 2.11 -0.50
C ALA A 38 11.26 1.45 0.21
N LEU A 39 10.52 2.19 1.05
CA LEU A 39 9.32 1.69 1.72
C LEU A 39 8.21 1.32 0.72
N ALA A 40 7.97 2.16 -0.28
CA ALA A 40 6.97 1.89 -1.32
C ALA A 40 7.30 0.61 -2.10
N ALA A 41 8.57 0.38 -2.45
CA ALA A 41 9.01 -0.83 -3.12
C ALA A 41 8.75 -2.10 -2.28
N VAL A 42 9.01 -2.05 -0.97
CA VAL A 42 8.70 -3.16 -0.06
C VAL A 42 7.21 -3.42 0.01
N VAL A 43 6.37 -2.39 0.18
CA VAL A 43 4.91 -2.55 0.22
C VAL A 43 4.38 -3.11 -1.10
N ALA A 44 4.88 -2.63 -2.24
CA ALA A 44 4.53 -3.16 -3.55
C ALA A 44 4.89 -4.65 -3.71
N SER A 45 6.05 -5.08 -3.17
CA SER A 45 6.44 -6.50 -3.20
C SER A 45 5.52 -7.41 -2.38
N LEU A 46 4.91 -6.89 -1.30
CA LEU A 46 3.96 -7.66 -0.48
C LEU A 46 2.58 -7.80 -1.17
N GLY A 47 2.24 -6.85 -2.05
CA GLY A 47 0.98 -6.83 -2.78
C GLY A 47 1.01 -7.61 -4.09
N SER A 48 2.18 -8.07 -4.54
CA SER A 48 2.29 -8.90 -5.73
C SER A 48 1.76 -10.30 -5.41
N PRO A 49 0.65 -10.74 -6.02
CA PRO A 49 0.21 -12.12 -5.85
C PRO A 49 1.26 -13.01 -6.51
N GLU A 50 2.07 -13.71 -5.71
CA GLU A 50 2.60 -14.98 -6.15
C GLU A 50 1.40 -15.93 -6.29
N GLU A 51 1.35 -16.73 -7.34
CA GLU A 51 0.36 -17.80 -7.54
C GLU A 51 0.52 -18.85 -6.43
N ALA A 52 0.07 -18.52 -5.22
CA ALA A 52 0.18 -19.33 -4.03
C ALA A 52 -1.23 -19.76 -3.63
N GLU A 53 -1.42 -21.08 -3.57
CA GLU A 53 -2.64 -21.75 -3.13
C GLU A 53 -3.26 -21.05 -1.94
N THR A 54 -4.57 -20.79 -1.99
CA THR A 54 -5.30 -20.10 -0.94
C THR A 54 -5.07 -20.79 0.41
N PRO A 55 -4.36 -20.17 1.37
CA PRO A 55 -4.22 -20.76 2.68
C PRO A 55 -5.60 -20.83 3.32
N LYS A 56 -5.97 -22.02 3.82
CA LYS A 56 -7.22 -22.28 4.53
C LYS A 56 -7.40 -21.19 5.58
N GLN A 57 -8.46 -20.37 5.45
CA GLN A 57 -8.68 -19.21 6.30
C GLN A 57 -8.57 -19.62 7.77
N SER A 58 -7.47 -19.23 8.42
CA SER A 58 -7.31 -19.46 9.86
C SER A 58 -8.48 -18.75 10.53
N THR A 59 -9.25 -19.49 11.33
CA THR A 59 -10.35 -18.91 12.11
C THR A 59 -9.79 -17.70 12.86
N ARG A 60 -10.23 -16.49 12.48
CA ARG A 60 -9.65 -15.24 12.95
C ARG A 60 -9.85 -15.13 14.46
N HIS A 61 -8.87 -15.58 15.23
CA HIS A 61 -8.93 -15.65 16.69
C HIS A 61 -9.15 -14.27 17.29
N TRP A 62 -8.64 -13.22 16.62
CA TRP A 62 -8.94 -11.84 16.96
C TRP A 62 -10.43 -11.49 16.78
N LEU A 63 -11.06 -11.88 15.66
CA LEU A 63 -12.47 -11.59 15.36
C LEU A 63 -13.40 -12.25 16.39
N ARG A 64 -13.11 -13.51 16.76
CA ARG A 64 -13.83 -14.23 17.82
C ARG A 64 -13.68 -13.51 19.17
N ARG A 65 -12.49 -13.02 19.52
CA ARG A 65 -12.26 -12.25 20.76
C ARG A 65 -13.04 -10.94 20.79
N GLN A 66 -13.10 -10.23 19.67
CA GLN A 66 -13.88 -8.99 19.55
C GLN A 66 -15.38 -9.26 19.74
N GLN A 67 -15.93 -10.31 19.12
CA GLN A 67 -17.32 -10.72 19.30
C GLN A 67 -17.65 -11.08 20.76
N LEU A 68 -16.68 -11.68 21.46
CA LEU A 68 -16.81 -12.05 22.88
C LEU A 68 -16.50 -10.90 23.86
N ARG A 69 -16.16 -9.70 23.36
CA ARG A 69 -15.75 -8.54 24.18
C ARG A 69 -14.69 -8.89 25.23
N LEU A 70 -13.76 -9.77 24.86
CA LEU A 70 -12.65 -10.15 25.73
C LEU A 70 -11.64 -9.01 25.78
N ASP A 71 -11.25 -8.62 26.99
CA ASP A 71 -10.23 -7.61 27.18
C ASP A 71 -8.88 -8.06 26.58
N PRO A 72 -8.11 -7.12 25.99
CA PRO A 72 -6.76 -7.43 25.56
C PRO A 72 -5.92 -7.81 26.79
N THR A 73 -5.23 -8.95 26.73
CA THR A 73 -4.26 -9.32 27.78
C THR A 73 -2.93 -8.63 27.49
N PRO A 74 -2.56 -7.53 28.18
CA PRO A 74 -1.28 -6.88 27.99
C PRO A 74 -0.15 -7.83 28.41
N GLY A 75 1.01 -7.66 27.81
CA GLY A 75 2.22 -8.37 28.21
C GLY A 75 3.07 -8.88 27.05
N PRO A 76 4.25 -9.44 27.35
CA PRO A 76 5.17 -9.96 26.36
C PRO A 76 4.48 -10.96 25.43
N GLY A 77 4.63 -10.77 24.12
CA GLY A 77 4.02 -11.67 23.12
C GLY A 77 2.54 -11.42 22.83
N ALA A 78 1.89 -10.38 23.39
CA ALA A 78 0.51 -10.01 23.04
C ALA A 78 0.31 -9.81 21.51
N TRP A 79 1.24 -9.11 20.87
CA TRP A 79 1.29 -8.90 19.42
C TRP A 79 1.47 -10.18 18.57
N LYS A 80 2.09 -11.24 19.10
CA LYS A 80 2.18 -12.53 18.39
C LYS A 80 0.82 -13.22 18.33
N ARG A 81 0.00 -13.04 19.37
CA ARG A 81 -1.35 -13.61 19.49
C ARG A 81 -2.40 -12.90 18.64
N SER A 82 -2.08 -11.75 18.03
CA SER A 82 -2.97 -11.02 17.11
C SER A 82 -2.75 -11.35 15.63
N ARG A 83 -1.75 -12.16 15.27
CA ARG A 83 -1.43 -12.53 13.87
C ARG A 83 -2.34 -13.63 13.31
N GLY A 84 -3.64 -13.62 13.65
CA GLY A 84 -4.62 -14.62 13.21
C GLY A 84 -6.03 -14.08 13.16
#